data_AF-K1S3R5-F1
#
_entry.id   AF-K1S3R5-F1
#
_cell.length_a   1.000
_cell.length_b   1.000
_cell.length_c   1.000
_cell.angle_alpha   90.00
_cell.angle_beta   90.00
_cell.angle_gamma   90.00
#
_symmetry.space_group_name_H-M   'P 1'
#
loop_
_entity.id
_entity.type
_entity.pdbx_description
1 polymer ?
#
loop_
_entity_poly.entity_id
_entity_poly.type
_entity_poly.pdbx_seq_one_letter_code
_entity_poly.pdbx_strand_id
1 'polypeptide(L)'
;LEERMKAEPEWYSLNIETDKDLLPIHDDVRWNEIINAMHERQTRKEANYDIPLRNQLLEIAKDDQAIRQEWRMTSRQQPQDKAKIDSIFSVMATIDSVNQQKIFKILDSRGFVGKDKVGDACRAYWLVVQHSSVEMQRKYLPLFLKAAERGDIPRENVAMMEDRICLFEGRPQRYGTQLEEDKNGKWHLYKLENPEKVDEYRKSVGMGTLSDYLKMMGIKL
;
A
#
# COMPACT_ATOMS: atom_id res chain seq x y z
N LEU A 1 2.39 -13.97 23.69
CA LEU A 1 3.55 -13.97 22.76
C LEU A 1 4.09 -15.38 22.52
N GLU A 2 4.42 -16.13 23.58
CA GLU A 2 4.93 -17.51 23.44
C GLU A 2 4.04 -18.44 22.60
N GLU A 3 2.71 -18.40 22.79
CA GLU A 3 1.77 -19.20 21.98
C GLU A 3 1.84 -18.84 20.49
N ARG A 4 1.92 -17.55 20.18
CA ARG A 4 2.14 -17.08 18.81
C ARG A 4 3.48 -17.54 18.26
N MET A 5 4.54 -17.45 19.06
CA MET A 5 5.87 -17.90 18.65
C MET A 5 5.95 -19.40 18.37
N LYS A 6 5.10 -20.20 19.04
CA LYS A 6 4.91 -21.64 18.77
C LYS A 6 4.09 -21.87 17.51
N ALA A 7 3.01 -21.10 17.31
CA ALA A 7 2.14 -21.21 16.14
C ALA A 7 2.80 -20.70 14.85
N GLU A 8 3.69 -19.70 14.96
CA GLU A 8 4.36 -19.02 13.86
C GLU A 8 5.89 -19.04 14.09
N PRO A 9 6.59 -20.12 13.70
CA PRO A 9 8.04 -20.27 13.94
C PRO A 9 8.91 -19.22 13.25
N GLU A 10 8.43 -18.69 12.12
CA GLU A 10 9.12 -17.69 11.29
C GLU A 10 8.65 -16.25 11.55
N TRP A 11 7.73 -16.06 12.50
CA TRP A 11 7.24 -14.73 12.86
C TRP A 11 8.26 -14.00 13.71
N TYR A 12 8.54 -12.75 13.31
CA TYR A 12 9.26 -11.76 14.10
C TYR A 12 8.56 -10.40 13.98
N SER A 13 8.81 -9.50 14.93
CA SER A 13 8.29 -8.13 14.90
C SER A 13 9.44 -7.13 14.80
N LEU A 14 9.33 -6.19 13.87
CA LEU A 14 10.32 -5.13 13.65
C LEU A 14 10.34 -4.09 14.78
N ASN A 15 9.25 -3.99 15.54
CA ASN A 15 9.04 -2.92 16.53
C ASN A 15 8.74 -3.50 17.92
N ILE A 16 9.07 -4.76 18.20
CA ILE A 16 8.65 -5.42 19.44
C ILE A 16 9.15 -4.69 20.69
N GLU A 17 10.33 -4.07 20.63
CA GLU A 17 10.90 -3.31 21.74
C GLU A 17 10.28 -1.92 21.93
N THR A 18 9.60 -1.39 20.91
CA THR A 18 8.97 -0.05 20.95
C THR A 18 7.44 -0.13 20.96
N ASP A 19 6.89 -1.34 20.98
CA ASP A 19 5.45 -1.59 21.05
C ASP A 19 4.91 -1.21 22.43
N LYS A 20 4.03 -0.19 22.44
CA LYS A 20 3.47 0.36 23.69
C LYS A 20 2.61 -0.65 24.44
N ASP A 21 1.99 -1.58 23.74
CA ASP A 21 1.14 -2.60 24.35
C ASP A 21 1.97 -3.68 25.07
N LEU A 22 3.27 -3.77 24.74
CA LEU A 22 4.20 -4.73 25.33
C LEU A 22 5.07 -4.14 26.45
N LEU A 23 5.08 -2.81 26.61
CA LEU A 23 5.82 -2.15 27.71
C LEU A 23 5.59 -2.80 29.09
N PRO A 24 4.36 -3.18 29.49
CA PRO A 24 4.13 -3.77 30.82
C PRO A 24 4.84 -5.12 31.06
N ILE A 25 5.34 -5.79 30.02
CA ILE A 25 5.97 -7.11 30.14
C ILE A 25 7.49 -7.08 29.93
N HIS A 26 8.11 -5.90 29.75
CA HIS A 26 9.56 -5.78 29.53
C HIS A 26 10.40 -6.18 30.76
N ASP A 27 9.83 -6.04 31.97
CA ASP A 27 10.52 -6.38 33.22
C ASP A 27 10.45 -7.89 33.56
N ASP A 28 9.70 -8.69 32.78
CA ASP A 28 9.63 -10.14 32.97
C ASP A 28 10.92 -10.80 32.49
N VAL A 29 11.49 -11.74 33.25
CA VAL A 29 12.74 -12.43 32.89
C VAL A 29 12.66 -13.14 31.53
N ARG A 30 11.46 -13.60 31.14
CA ARG A 30 11.20 -14.26 29.85
C ARG A 30 11.23 -13.28 28.67
N TRP A 31 11.14 -11.98 28.94
CA TRP A 31 11.22 -10.95 27.90
C TRP A 31 12.53 -11.04 27.11
N ASN A 32 13.65 -11.24 27.80
CA ASN A 32 14.96 -11.38 27.16
C ASN A 32 15.01 -12.61 26.24
N GLU A 33 14.38 -13.72 26.64
CA GLU A 33 14.28 -14.92 25.80
C GLU A 33 13.44 -14.66 24.54
N ILE A 34 12.32 -13.94 24.69
CA ILE A 34 11.46 -13.54 23.57
C ILE A 34 12.23 -12.63 22.60
N ILE A 35 12.88 -11.58 23.10
CA ILE A 35 13.61 -10.62 22.26
C ILE A 35 14.78 -11.28 21.53
N ASN A 36 15.57 -12.11 22.23
CA ASN A 36 16.66 -12.84 21.58
C ASN A 36 16.13 -13.75 20.46
N ALA A 37 15.04 -14.49 20.71
CA ALA A 37 14.42 -15.30 19.68
C ALA A 37 13.87 -14.47 18.51
N MET A 38 13.31 -13.28 18.76
CA MET A 38 12.86 -12.36 17.70
C MET A 38 14.03 -11.88 16.85
N HIS A 39 15.13 -11.46 17.48
CA HIS A 39 16.34 -11.01 16.79
C HIS A 39 16.96 -12.12 15.97
N GLU A 40 17.08 -13.34 16.50
CA GLU A 40 17.59 -14.48 15.73
C GLU A 40 16.72 -14.78 14.51
N ARG A 41 15.39 -14.78 14.68
CA ARG A 41 14.44 -14.99 13.57
C ARG A 41 14.56 -13.88 12.53
N GLN A 42 14.65 -12.63 12.97
CA GLN A 42 14.88 -11.49 12.09
C GLN A 42 16.19 -11.65 11.33
N THR A 43 17.31 -11.89 12.03
CA THR A 43 18.63 -12.07 11.40
C THR A 43 18.59 -13.19 10.36
N ARG A 44 17.99 -14.33 10.67
CA ARG A 44 17.87 -15.44 9.69
C ARG A 44 17.04 -15.06 8.48
N LYS A 45 15.89 -14.41 8.69
CA LYS A 45 14.98 -14.02 7.62
C LYS A 45 15.56 -12.92 6.73
N GLU A 46 16.28 -11.99 7.32
CA GLU A 46 16.87 -10.84 6.64
C GLU A 46 18.30 -11.08 6.14
N ALA A 47 18.91 -12.25 6.44
CA ALA A 47 20.29 -12.57 6.09
C ALA A 47 20.61 -12.42 4.59
N ASN A 48 19.62 -12.69 3.74
CA ASN A 48 19.75 -12.64 2.29
C ASN A 48 19.05 -11.43 1.66
N TYR A 49 18.68 -10.44 2.46
CA TYR A 49 18.06 -9.24 1.95
C TYR A 49 19.07 -8.37 1.19
N ASP A 50 18.57 -7.74 0.13
CA ASP A 50 19.25 -6.62 -0.50
C ASP A 50 19.02 -5.38 0.38
N ILE A 51 19.86 -5.22 1.41
CA ILE A 51 19.73 -4.13 2.39
C ILE A 51 19.78 -2.74 1.72
N PRO A 52 20.69 -2.46 0.77
CA PRO A 52 20.67 -1.19 0.05
C PRO A 52 19.33 -0.91 -0.66
N LEU A 53 18.80 -1.89 -1.42
CA LEU A 53 17.51 -1.71 -2.10
C LEU A 53 16.36 -1.57 -1.10
N ARG A 54 16.34 -2.38 -0.03
CA ARG A 54 15.33 -2.29 1.02
C ARG A 54 15.28 -0.88 1.61
N ASN A 55 16.43 -0.32 1.99
CA ASN A 55 16.51 1.02 2.56
C ASN A 55 16.03 2.08 1.56
N GLN A 56 16.41 1.95 0.29
CA GLN A 56 15.92 2.84 -0.77
C GLN A 56 14.39 2.80 -0.90
N LEU A 57 13.79 1.60 -0.90
CA LEU A 57 12.34 1.44 -1.01
C LEU A 57 11.60 1.98 0.23
N LEU A 58 12.15 1.79 1.42
CA LEU A 58 11.59 2.34 2.65
C LEU A 58 11.58 3.86 2.64
N GLU A 59 12.66 4.51 2.19
CA GLU A 59 12.69 5.97 2.10
C GLU A 59 11.71 6.49 1.04
N ILE A 60 11.61 5.83 -0.12
CA ILE A 60 10.61 6.17 -1.14
C ILE A 60 9.19 6.10 -0.57
N ALA A 61 8.86 5.02 0.16
CA ALA A 61 7.54 4.86 0.77
C ALA A 61 7.26 5.92 1.84
N LYS A 62 8.28 6.28 2.63
CA LYS A 62 8.19 7.33 3.64
C LYS A 62 7.92 8.69 3.00
N ASP A 63 8.69 9.07 1.97
CA ASP A 63 8.52 10.34 1.26
C ASP A 63 7.13 10.44 0.62
N ASP A 64 6.68 9.37 -0.05
CA ASP A 64 5.34 9.31 -0.67
C ASP A 64 4.22 9.45 0.37
N GLN A 65 4.31 8.76 1.50
CA GLN A 65 3.24 8.78 2.50
C GLN A 65 3.25 10.04 3.37
N ALA A 66 4.41 10.61 3.68
CA ALA A 66 4.54 11.79 4.54
C ALA A 66 3.81 13.01 3.94
N ILE A 67 4.06 13.32 2.67
CA ILE A 67 3.43 14.47 2.01
C ILE A 67 1.92 14.27 1.82
N ARG A 68 1.47 13.03 1.56
CA ARG A 68 0.05 12.68 1.47
C ARG A 68 -0.66 12.80 2.81
N GLN A 69 0.03 12.45 3.91
CA GLN A 69 -0.48 12.66 5.27
C GLN A 69 -0.60 14.15 5.59
N GLU A 70 0.41 14.94 5.26
CA GLU A 70 0.39 16.40 5.44
C GLU A 70 -0.77 17.04 4.65
N TRP A 71 -0.94 16.67 3.39
CA TRP A 71 -2.06 17.11 2.55
C TRP A 71 -3.39 16.76 3.21
N ARG A 72 -3.60 15.50 3.58
CA ARG A 72 -4.86 15.04 4.21
C ARG A 72 -5.16 15.78 5.51
N MET A 73 -4.15 16.01 6.34
CA MET A 73 -4.31 16.71 7.61
C MET A 73 -4.63 18.18 7.39
N THR A 74 -3.90 18.85 6.49
CA THR A 74 -4.12 20.25 6.17
C THR A 74 -5.49 20.48 5.54
N SER A 75 -5.89 19.66 4.56
CA SER A 75 -7.22 19.75 3.94
C SER A 75 -8.37 19.54 4.93
N ARG A 76 -8.17 18.73 5.99
CA ARG A 76 -9.18 18.52 7.05
C ARG A 76 -9.21 19.65 8.07
N GLN A 77 -8.06 20.17 8.47
CA GLN A 77 -7.96 21.16 9.55
C GLN A 77 -8.13 22.60 9.06
N GLN A 78 -7.74 22.88 7.81
CA GLN A 78 -7.69 24.22 7.23
C GLN A 78 -8.29 24.23 5.80
N PRO A 79 -9.52 23.73 5.59
CA PRO A 79 -10.10 23.60 4.25
C PRO A 79 -10.25 24.93 3.49
N GLN A 80 -10.29 26.05 4.20
CA GLN A 80 -10.35 27.40 3.63
C GLN A 80 -9.00 27.90 3.09
N ASP A 81 -7.87 27.35 3.53
CA ASP A 81 -6.53 27.76 3.10
C ASP A 81 -6.12 27.01 1.82
N LYS A 82 -6.79 27.35 0.72
CA LYS A 82 -6.56 26.73 -0.59
C LYS A 82 -5.12 26.91 -1.06
N ALA A 83 -4.51 28.07 -0.83
CA ALA A 83 -3.13 28.36 -1.25
C ALA A 83 -2.12 27.39 -0.61
N LYS A 84 -2.29 27.09 0.69
CA LYS A 84 -1.44 26.11 1.36
C LYS A 84 -1.69 24.68 0.87
N ILE A 85 -2.95 24.29 0.66
CA ILE A 85 -3.31 22.96 0.14
C ILE A 85 -2.71 22.76 -1.26
N ASP A 86 -2.81 23.76 -2.13
CA ASP A 86 -2.27 23.73 -3.50
C ASP A 86 -0.74 23.69 -3.51
N SER A 87 -0.10 24.40 -2.57
CA SER A 87 1.36 24.34 -2.37
C SER A 87 1.82 22.93 -1.97
N ILE A 88 1.17 22.30 -0.99
CA ILE A 88 1.46 20.92 -0.58
C ILE A 88 1.24 19.95 -1.75
N PHE A 89 0.17 20.14 -2.53
CA PHE A 89 -0.11 19.32 -3.71
C PHE A 89 0.99 19.45 -4.80
N SER A 90 1.52 20.65 -4.99
CA SER A 90 2.63 20.90 -5.92
C SER A 90 3.93 20.21 -5.47
N VAL A 91 4.20 20.22 -4.16
CA VAL A 91 5.32 19.47 -3.56
C VAL A 91 5.11 17.96 -3.74
N MET A 92 3.90 17.47 -3.51
CA MET A 92 3.53 16.06 -3.72
C MET A 92 3.79 15.62 -5.17
N ALA A 93 3.40 16.42 -6.16
CA ALA A 93 3.67 16.12 -7.57
C ALA A 93 5.17 16.03 -7.89
N THR A 94 5.99 16.86 -7.23
CA THR A 94 7.46 16.82 -7.37
C THR A 94 8.03 15.53 -6.76
N ILE A 95 7.59 15.17 -5.56
CA ILE A 95 7.98 13.91 -4.88
C ILE A 95 7.55 12.70 -5.72
N ASP A 96 6.33 12.71 -6.24
CA ASP A 96 5.80 11.65 -7.11
C ASP A 96 6.68 11.48 -8.35
N SER A 97 7.07 12.57 -9.02
CA SER A 97 7.96 12.51 -10.19
C SER A 97 9.32 11.87 -9.86
N VAL A 98 9.96 12.29 -8.76
CA VAL A 98 11.26 11.75 -8.33
C VAL A 98 11.14 10.27 -7.95
N ASN A 99 10.10 9.91 -7.20
CA ASN A 99 9.87 8.53 -6.77
C ASN A 99 9.54 7.61 -7.93
N GLN A 100 8.74 8.07 -8.89
CA GLN A 100 8.43 7.35 -10.13
C GLN A 100 9.71 7.05 -10.92
N GLN A 101 10.61 8.02 -11.11
CA GLN A 101 11.89 7.77 -11.80
C GLN A 101 12.72 6.69 -11.12
N LYS A 102 12.83 6.74 -9.78
CA LYS A 102 13.57 5.73 -8.99
C LYS A 102 12.95 4.34 -9.14
N ILE A 103 11.63 4.24 -8.96
CA ILE A 103 10.88 2.98 -9.01
C ILE A 103 10.90 2.38 -10.41
N PHE A 104 10.68 3.18 -11.45
CA PHE A 104 10.68 2.70 -12.84
C PHE A 104 12.05 2.16 -13.24
N LYS A 105 13.14 2.84 -12.84
CA LYS A 105 14.49 2.32 -13.06
C LYS A 105 14.69 0.94 -12.43
N ILE A 106 14.17 0.71 -11.23
CA ILE A 106 14.26 -0.60 -10.57
C ILE A 106 13.41 -1.64 -11.29
N LEU A 107 12.14 -1.33 -11.59
CA LEU A 107 11.23 -2.25 -12.26
C LEU A 107 11.73 -2.64 -13.66
N ASP A 108 12.28 -1.68 -14.42
CA ASP A 108 12.81 -1.92 -15.76
C ASP A 108 14.10 -2.75 -15.75
N SER A 109 14.94 -2.61 -14.72
CA SER A 109 16.23 -3.32 -14.65
C SER A 109 16.20 -4.65 -13.89
N ARG A 110 15.35 -4.76 -12.87
CA ARG A 110 15.33 -5.89 -11.92
C ARG A 110 13.96 -6.57 -11.83
N GLY A 111 12.93 -6.02 -12.48
CA GLY A 111 11.55 -6.43 -12.24
C GLY A 111 11.08 -6.07 -10.83
N PHE A 112 10.02 -6.75 -10.38
CA PHE A 112 9.51 -6.60 -9.02
C PHE A 112 10.34 -7.44 -8.04
N VAL A 113 11.18 -6.78 -7.23
CA VAL A 113 11.95 -7.46 -6.18
C VAL A 113 11.03 -7.77 -4.99
N GLY A 114 10.84 -9.06 -4.72
CA GLY A 114 9.82 -9.57 -3.79
C GLY A 114 10.16 -9.45 -2.31
N LYS A 115 9.20 -9.83 -1.48
CA LYS A 115 9.24 -9.76 -0.02
C LYS A 115 10.35 -10.64 0.57
N ASP A 116 10.75 -11.70 -0.13
CA ASP A 116 11.87 -12.56 0.23
C ASP A 116 13.24 -11.87 0.15
N LYS A 117 13.35 -10.76 -0.59
CA LYS A 117 14.62 -10.00 -0.76
C LYS A 117 14.61 -8.64 -0.10
N VAL A 118 13.46 -8.01 0.08
CA VAL A 118 13.38 -6.65 0.63
C VAL A 118 12.35 -6.52 1.76
N GLY A 119 11.74 -7.62 2.19
CA GLY A 119 10.66 -7.59 3.17
C GLY A 119 9.46 -6.75 2.69
N ASP A 120 8.73 -6.16 3.62
CA ASP A 120 7.55 -5.34 3.30
C ASP A 120 7.88 -4.04 2.56
N ALA A 121 9.17 -3.70 2.37
CA ALA A 121 9.58 -2.55 1.59
C ALA A 121 9.15 -2.65 0.11
N CYS A 122 8.91 -3.86 -0.41
CA CYS A 122 8.35 -4.04 -1.76
C CYS A 122 6.98 -3.36 -1.95
N ARG A 123 6.26 -3.01 -0.87
CA ARG A 123 5.04 -2.21 -0.95
C ARG A 123 5.25 -0.84 -1.63
N ALA A 124 6.46 -0.27 -1.54
CA ALA A 124 6.80 1.01 -2.15
C ALA A 124 6.53 1.03 -3.67
N TYR A 125 6.74 -0.10 -4.36
CA TYR A 125 6.44 -0.22 -5.78
C TYR A 125 4.97 0.14 -6.08
N TRP A 126 4.03 -0.41 -5.30
CA TRP A 126 2.61 -0.17 -5.52
C TRP A 126 2.18 1.24 -5.13
N LEU A 127 2.70 1.75 -4.01
CA LEU A 127 2.45 3.13 -3.57
C LEU A 127 2.77 4.13 -4.67
N VAL A 128 3.92 3.98 -5.33
CA VAL A 128 4.36 4.91 -6.38
C VAL A 128 3.65 4.66 -7.72
N VAL A 129 3.60 3.41 -8.20
CA VAL A 129 3.09 3.12 -9.55
C VAL A 129 1.62 3.47 -9.70
N GLN A 130 0.80 3.29 -8.65
CA GLN A 130 -0.63 3.60 -8.74
C GLN A 130 -0.93 5.10 -8.96
N HIS A 131 0.03 5.97 -8.63
CA HIS A 131 -0.04 7.42 -8.79
C HIS A 131 0.69 7.91 -10.06
N SER A 132 1.08 6.98 -10.94
CA SER A 132 1.67 7.29 -12.24
C SER A 132 0.62 7.36 -13.36
N SER A 133 1.06 7.72 -14.57
CA SER A 133 0.17 7.75 -15.74
C SER A 133 -0.43 6.37 -16.05
N VAL A 134 -1.57 6.35 -16.76
CA VAL A 134 -2.24 5.09 -17.13
C VAL A 134 -1.35 4.19 -17.99
N GLU A 135 -0.47 4.78 -18.81
CA GLU A 135 0.50 4.06 -19.63
C GLU A 135 1.50 3.30 -18.75
N MET A 136 2.01 3.95 -17.69
CA MET A 136 2.96 3.34 -16.76
C MET A 136 2.29 2.30 -15.89
N GLN A 137 1.04 2.55 -15.46
CA GLN A 137 0.25 1.53 -14.77
C GLN A 137 0.08 0.29 -15.65
N ARG A 138 -0.35 0.46 -16.91
CA ARG A 138 -0.51 -0.66 -17.86
C ARG A 138 0.80 -1.40 -18.12
N LYS A 139 1.90 -0.66 -18.29
CA LYS A 139 3.25 -1.22 -18.52
C LYS A 139 3.65 -2.19 -17.40
N TYR A 140 3.43 -1.82 -16.14
CA TYR A 140 3.89 -2.61 -15.01
C TYR A 140 2.86 -3.59 -14.44
N LEU A 141 1.58 -3.48 -14.79
CA LEU A 141 0.52 -4.36 -14.28
C LEU A 141 0.89 -5.86 -14.32
N PRO A 142 1.52 -6.42 -15.37
CA PRO A 142 1.94 -7.82 -15.38
C PRO A 142 2.95 -8.19 -14.28
N LEU A 143 3.80 -7.26 -13.84
CA LEU A 143 4.72 -7.49 -12.73
C LEU A 143 3.97 -7.53 -11.38
N PHE A 144 2.98 -6.65 -11.21
CA PHE A 144 2.15 -6.60 -10.00
C PHE A 144 1.24 -7.83 -9.86
N LEU A 145 0.68 -8.34 -10.98
CA LEU A 145 -0.05 -9.62 -11.00
C LEU A 145 0.81 -10.77 -10.47
N LYS A 146 2.03 -10.93 -11.02
CA LYS A 146 2.97 -11.96 -10.56
C LYS A 146 3.41 -11.77 -9.11
N ALA A 147 3.58 -10.53 -8.66
CA ALA A 147 3.91 -10.23 -7.27
C ALA A 147 2.78 -10.63 -6.32
N ALA A 148 1.52 -10.37 -6.68
CA ALA A 148 0.36 -10.77 -5.90
C ALA A 148 0.17 -12.31 -5.89
N GLU A 149 0.46 -13.00 -6.99
CA GLU A 149 0.46 -14.47 -7.05
C GLU A 149 1.45 -15.10 -6.07
N ARG A 150 2.63 -14.48 -5.90
CA ARG A 150 3.66 -14.90 -4.93
C ARG A 150 3.36 -14.47 -3.50
N GLY A 151 2.33 -13.63 -3.27
CA GLY A 151 2.03 -13.06 -1.96
C GLY A 151 2.98 -11.94 -1.52
N ASP A 152 3.73 -11.34 -2.45
CA ASP A 152 4.60 -10.18 -2.17
C ASP A 152 3.77 -8.92 -1.86
N ILE A 153 2.57 -8.83 -2.43
CA ILE A 153 1.59 -7.77 -2.20
C ILE A 153 0.18 -8.36 -2.12
N PRO A 154 -0.77 -7.67 -1.47
CA PRO A 154 -2.18 -8.07 -1.47
C PRO A 154 -2.78 -8.08 -2.88
N ARG A 155 -3.66 -9.03 -3.19
CA ARG A 155 -4.40 -9.06 -4.47
C ARG A 155 -5.29 -7.83 -4.65
N GLU A 156 -5.80 -7.27 -3.55
CA GLU A 156 -6.59 -6.03 -3.59
C GLU A 156 -5.84 -4.84 -4.20
N ASN A 157 -4.51 -4.76 -4.02
CA ASN A 157 -3.68 -3.72 -4.62
C ASN A 157 -3.72 -3.79 -6.14
N VAL A 158 -3.72 -5.00 -6.70
CA VAL A 158 -3.81 -5.21 -8.16
C VAL A 158 -5.20 -4.86 -8.67
N ALA A 159 -6.25 -5.31 -7.97
CA ALA A 159 -7.63 -4.97 -8.31
C ALA A 159 -7.89 -3.45 -8.34
N MET A 160 -7.33 -2.69 -7.39
CA MET A 160 -7.41 -1.22 -7.39
C MET A 160 -6.70 -0.60 -8.61
N MET A 161 -5.58 -1.19 -9.03
CA MET A 161 -4.82 -0.71 -10.18
C MET A 161 -5.54 -1.02 -11.50
N GLU A 162 -6.15 -2.21 -11.63
CA GLU A 162 -6.98 -2.58 -12.79
C GLU A 162 -8.18 -1.65 -12.95
N ASP A 163 -8.93 -1.41 -11.87
CA ASP A 163 -10.08 -0.50 -11.89
C ASP A 163 -9.65 0.95 -12.21
N ARG A 164 -8.48 1.39 -11.73
CA ARG A 164 -7.93 2.71 -12.05
C ARG A 164 -7.55 2.86 -13.52
N ILE A 165 -6.98 1.82 -14.12
CA ILE A 165 -6.74 1.78 -15.56
C ILE A 165 -8.08 1.86 -16.31
N CYS A 166 -9.10 1.11 -15.89
CA CYS A 166 -10.44 1.16 -16.46
C CYS A 166 -11.04 2.58 -16.40
N LEU A 167 -10.96 3.24 -15.24
CA LEU A 167 -11.41 4.62 -15.05
C LEU A 167 -10.75 5.57 -16.06
N PHE A 168 -9.41 5.58 -16.14
CA PHE A 168 -8.68 6.47 -17.05
C PHE A 168 -8.94 6.16 -18.53
N GLU A 169 -9.25 4.92 -18.88
CA GLU A 169 -9.62 4.50 -20.24
C GLU A 169 -11.11 4.67 -20.54
N GLY A 170 -11.93 5.16 -19.60
CA GLY A 170 -13.36 5.30 -19.78
C GLY A 170 -14.11 3.96 -19.83
N ARG A 171 -13.51 2.86 -19.37
CA ARG A 171 -14.10 1.51 -19.37
C ARG A 171 -14.72 1.19 -18.01
N PRO A 172 -15.79 0.37 -17.94
CA PRO A 172 -16.33 -0.05 -16.66
C PRO A 172 -15.31 -0.79 -15.79
N GLN A 173 -15.35 -0.53 -14.49
CA GLN A 173 -14.47 -1.14 -13.50
C GLN A 173 -15.05 -2.44 -12.96
N ARG A 174 -14.21 -3.36 -12.50
CA ARG A 174 -14.62 -4.70 -12.08
C ARG A 174 -14.92 -4.78 -10.59
N TYR A 175 -14.11 -4.16 -9.74
CA TYR A 175 -14.17 -4.35 -8.29
C TYR A 175 -14.82 -3.17 -7.54
N GLY A 176 -15.11 -2.06 -8.22
CA GLY A 176 -15.79 -0.91 -7.62
C GLY A 176 -14.91 -0.11 -6.67
N THR A 177 -13.61 -0.02 -6.97
CA THR A 177 -12.63 0.68 -6.11
C THR A 177 -12.43 2.15 -6.48
N GLN A 178 -12.85 2.58 -7.66
CA GLN A 178 -12.74 3.97 -8.11
C GLN A 178 -14.07 4.70 -7.98
N LEU A 179 -13.96 5.96 -7.57
CA LEU A 179 -15.05 6.91 -7.52
C LEU A 179 -14.76 8.00 -8.57
N GLU A 180 -15.80 8.64 -9.07
CA GLU A 180 -15.67 9.83 -9.91
C GLU A 180 -16.48 10.99 -9.31
N GLU A 181 -16.11 12.21 -9.68
CA GLU A 181 -16.78 13.43 -9.24
C GLU A 181 -17.70 13.93 -10.36
N ASP A 182 -18.95 14.26 -10.02
CA ASP A 182 -19.90 14.85 -10.96
C ASP A 182 -19.62 16.34 -11.22
N LYS A 183 -20.39 16.96 -12.13
CA LYS A 183 -20.26 18.39 -12.47
C LYS A 183 -20.51 19.34 -11.29
N ASN A 184 -21.14 18.85 -10.22
CA ASN A 184 -21.48 19.62 -9.02
C ASN A 184 -20.48 19.38 -7.88
N GLY A 185 -19.41 18.62 -8.12
CA GLY A 185 -18.39 18.30 -7.13
C GLY A 185 -18.79 17.16 -6.18
N LYS A 186 -19.80 16.37 -6.53
CA LYS A 186 -20.26 15.25 -5.70
C LYS A 186 -19.62 13.94 -6.19
N TRP A 187 -19.05 13.20 -5.25
CA TRP A 187 -18.47 11.88 -5.53
C TRP A 187 -19.54 10.80 -5.63
N HIS A 188 -19.38 9.90 -6.60
CA HIS A 188 -20.18 8.69 -6.76
C HIS A 188 -19.34 7.51 -7.27
N LEU A 189 -19.89 6.31 -7.17
CA LEU A 189 -19.25 5.10 -7.68
C LEU A 189 -19.11 5.18 -9.20
N TYR A 190 -17.90 4.96 -9.71
CA TYR A 190 -17.69 4.87 -11.15
C TYR A 190 -18.32 3.58 -11.73
N LYS A 191 -18.78 3.63 -12.98
CA LYS A 191 -19.58 2.55 -13.60
C LYS A 191 -18.93 1.16 -13.49
N LEU A 192 -19.74 0.16 -13.14
CA LEU A 192 -19.31 -1.22 -12.96
C LEU A 192 -19.46 -2.05 -14.24
N GLU A 193 -18.54 -2.99 -14.47
CA GLU A 193 -18.62 -4.02 -15.52
C GLU A 193 -19.82 -4.92 -15.28
N ASN A 194 -20.01 -5.39 -14.05
CA ASN A 194 -21.15 -6.23 -13.66
C ASN A 194 -21.54 -5.95 -12.20
N PRO A 195 -22.58 -5.11 -11.97
CA PRO A 195 -23.05 -4.78 -10.62
C PRO A 195 -23.49 -5.99 -9.79
N GLU A 196 -24.09 -7.01 -10.41
CA GLU A 196 -24.62 -8.19 -9.71
C GLU A 196 -23.51 -9.10 -9.19
N LYS A 197 -22.34 -9.08 -9.84
CA LYS A 197 -21.18 -9.92 -9.48
C LYS A 197 -20.09 -9.18 -8.72
N VAL A 198 -20.23 -7.89 -8.47
CA VAL A 198 -19.15 -7.07 -7.90
C VAL A 198 -18.65 -7.61 -6.56
N ASP A 199 -19.54 -8.07 -5.69
CA ASP A 199 -19.15 -8.63 -4.38
C ASP A 199 -18.47 -10.01 -4.49
N GLU A 200 -18.81 -10.81 -5.52
CA GLU A 200 -18.08 -12.04 -5.84
C GLU A 200 -16.64 -11.73 -6.27
N TYR A 201 -16.46 -10.74 -7.14
CA TYR A 201 -15.14 -10.30 -7.60
C TYR A 201 -14.32 -9.73 -6.43
N ARG A 202 -14.90 -8.86 -5.61
CA ARG A 202 -14.26 -8.29 -4.42
C ARG A 202 -13.80 -9.38 -3.46
N LYS A 203 -14.66 -10.37 -3.17
CA LYS A 203 -14.31 -11.51 -2.31
C LYS A 203 -13.13 -12.31 -2.86
N SER A 204 -13.04 -12.50 -4.19
CA SER A 204 -11.95 -13.27 -4.81
C SER A 204 -10.56 -12.66 -4.64
N VAL A 205 -10.48 -11.34 -4.37
CA VAL A 205 -9.23 -10.60 -4.14
C VAL A 205 -9.04 -10.17 -2.68
N GLY A 206 -9.91 -10.65 -1.77
CA GLY A 206 -9.81 -10.40 -0.34
C GLY A 206 -10.46 -9.09 0.14
N MET A 207 -11.25 -8.43 -0.69
CA MET A 207 -11.98 -7.21 -0.31
C MET A 207 -13.32 -7.54 0.38
N GLY A 208 -13.77 -6.64 1.25
CA GLY A 208 -15.14 -6.64 1.80
C GLY A 208 -16.19 -6.21 0.77
N THR A 209 -17.47 -6.16 1.16
CA THR A 209 -18.56 -5.79 0.24
C THR A 209 -18.41 -4.38 -0.32
N LEU A 210 -18.98 -4.14 -1.51
CA LEU A 210 -19.03 -2.82 -2.11
C LEU A 210 -19.85 -1.86 -1.24
N SER A 211 -20.97 -2.33 -0.67
CA SER A 211 -21.83 -1.52 0.19
C SER A 211 -21.07 -0.97 1.40
N ASP A 212 -20.29 -1.82 2.09
CA ASP A 212 -19.52 -1.38 3.26
C ASP A 212 -18.39 -0.42 2.89
N TYR A 213 -17.74 -0.65 1.74
CA TYR A 213 -16.76 0.26 1.19
C TYR A 213 -17.35 1.65 0.89
N LEU A 214 -18.50 1.71 0.21
CA LEU A 214 -19.15 2.97 -0.12
C LEU A 214 -19.62 3.73 1.13
N LYS A 215 -20.14 3.02 2.14
CA LYS A 215 -20.47 3.62 3.45
C LYS A 215 -19.24 4.25 4.10
N MET A 216 -18.10 3.55 4.10
CA MET A 216 -16.83 4.08 4.65
C MET A 216 -16.35 5.32 3.88
N MET A 217 -16.59 5.37 2.56
CA MET A 217 -16.26 6.51 1.71
C MET A 217 -17.29 7.65 1.78
N GLY A 218 -18.39 7.49 2.54
CA GLY A 218 -19.47 8.47 2.61
C GLY A 218 -20.31 8.59 1.33
N ILE A 219 -20.25 7.58 0.46
CA ILE A 219 -20.97 7.53 -0.81
C ILE A 219 -22.33 6.86 -0.59
N LYS A 220 -23.40 7.57 -0.96
CA LYS A 220 -24.75 6.99 -0.95
C LYS A 220 -24.91 6.11 -2.20
N LEU A 221 -25.45 4.91 -1.98
CA LEU A 221 -25.97 4.03 -3.03
C LEU A 221 -27.18 4.69 -3.72
#